data_AF-A0A7S2IE70-F1
#
_entry.id   AF-A0A7S2IE70-F1
#
_cell.length_a   1.000
_cell.length_b   1.000
_cell.length_c   1.000
_cell.angle_alpha   90.00
_cell.angle_beta   90.00
_cell.angle_gamma   90.00
#
_symmetry.space_group_name_H-M   'P 1'
#
loop_
_entity.id
_entity.type
_entity.pdbx_description
1 polymer ?
#
loop_
_entity_poly.entity_id
_entity_poly.type
_entity_poly.pdbx_seq_one_letter_code
_entity_poly.pdbx_strand_id
1 'polypeptide(L)'
;GAGGAGGAGGARGGAVKNVQPGFFESMGCFPATARVFVKGVGPAQVGDLKAGDEVLCGDEHAGLLLFSPFLGFMHREAHLDAEYVSLTLPGTGSQLLVSKEHLVFVSRSSSSAGVEAVPAGELAPGDCLQRVGVDGGFERAPIASVSR
;
A
#
# COMPACT_ATOMS: atom_id res chain seq x y z
N GLY A 1 -56.26 12.13 -29.82
CA GLY A 1 -55.87 12.36 -28.42
C GLY A 1 -54.51 11.75 -28.20
N ALA A 2 -53.63 12.51 -27.56
CA ALA A 2 -52.25 12.18 -27.15
C ALA A 2 -52.15 10.78 -26.51
N GLY A 3 -51.05 10.02 -26.56
CA GLY A 3 -49.64 10.36 -26.64
C GLY A 3 -48.94 9.44 -25.64
N GLY A 4 -48.34 8.35 -26.11
CA GLY A 4 -47.67 7.36 -25.26
C GLY A 4 -46.25 7.83 -24.92
N ALA A 5 -45.98 8.03 -23.63
CA ALA A 5 -44.64 8.31 -23.13
C ALA A 5 -44.09 7.07 -22.42
N GLY A 6 -43.10 6.44 -23.03
CA GLY A 6 -42.23 5.45 -22.39
C GLY A 6 -41.25 6.16 -21.45
N GLY A 7 -41.36 5.87 -20.15
CA GLY A 7 -40.44 6.38 -19.13
C GLY A 7 -39.19 5.52 -19.04
N ALA A 8 -38.04 6.14 -19.31
CA ALA A 8 -36.71 5.55 -19.15
C ALA A 8 -36.42 5.22 -17.67
N GLY A 9 -36.06 3.97 -17.39
CA GLY A 9 -35.53 3.53 -16.11
C GLY A 9 -34.09 3.99 -15.92
N GLY A 10 -33.90 5.20 -15.40
CA GLY A 10 -32.60 5.67 -14.94
C GLY A 10 -32.16 4.91 -13.69
N ALA A 11 -31.06 4.16 -13.79
CA ALA A 11 -30.39 3.57 -12.65
C ALA A 11 -30.01 4.68 -11.67
N ARG A 12 -30.55 4.62 -10.45
CA ARG A 12 -30.22 5.53 -9.36
C ARG A 12 -28.75 5.30 -8.98
N GLY A 13 -27.88 6.22 -9.39
CA GLY A 13 -26.58 6.39 -8.77
C GLY A 13 -26.79 6.66 -7.29
N GLY A 14 -26.41 5.69 -6.46
CA GLY A 14 -26.43 5.85 -5.01
C GLY A 14 -25.45 6.96 -4.65
N ALA A 15 -25.98 8.05 -4.09
CA ALA A 15 -25.17 9.13 -3.56
C ALA A 15 -24.16 8.57 -2.56
N VAL A 16 -22.88 8.79 -2.81
CA VAL A 16 -21.83 8.57 -1.81
C VAL A 16 -22.15 9.47 -0.62
N LYS A 17 -22.43 8.85 0.53
CA LYS A 17 -22.65 9.57 1.78
C LYS A 17 -21.37 10.35 2.09
N ASN A 18 -21.51 11.62 2.46
CA ASN A 18 -20.43 12.50 2.88
C ASN A 18 -19.45 11.74 3.79
N VAL A 19 -18.27 11.44 3.27
CA VAL A 19 -17.17 10.91 4.07
C VAL A 19 -16.81 12.00 5.06
N GLN A 20 -16.70 11.66 6.35
CA GLN A 20 -16.34 12.67 7.35
C GLN A 20 -14.96 13.26 7.02
N PRO A 21 -14.79 14.59 7.14
CA PRO A 21 -13.46 15.19 7.04
C PRO A 21 -12.54 14.48 8.04
N GLY A 22 -11.39 14.00 7.56
CA GLY A 22 -10.40 13.26 8.34
C GLY A 22 -10.51 11.72 8.31
N PHE A 23 -11.52 11.12 7.68
CA PHE A 23 -11.59 9.65 7.57
C PHE A 23 -10.36 9.06 6.85
N PHE A 24 -9.92 9.69 5.76
CA PHE A 24 -8.76 9.23 5.00
C PHE A 24 -7.40 9.56 5.66
N GLU A 25 -7.37 10.51 6.60
CA GLU A 25 -6.18 10.81 7.40
C GLU A 25 -5.84 9.66 8.37
N SER A 26 -6.84 8.85 8.72
CA SER A 26 -6.63 7.63 9.51
C SER A 26 -6.27 6.39 8.67
N MET A 27 -6.26 6.52 7.33
CA MET A 27 -6.05 5.40 6.42
C MET A 27 -4.59 5.32 5.97
N GLY A 28 -3.98 4.15 6.16
CA GLY A 28 -2.66 3.86 5.62
C GLY A 28 -2.62 4.02 4.10
N CYS A 29 -1.70 4.84 3.59
CA CYS A 29 -1.53 5.10 2.16
C CYS A 29 -0.06 5.01 1.71
N PHE A 30 0.14 4.77 0.41
CA PHE A 30 1.41 4.93 -0.30
C PHE A 30 1.29 6.08 -1.31
N PRO A 31 2.37 6.81 -1.63
CA PRO A 31 2.34 7.75 -2.73
C PRO A 31 2.15 7.02 -4.06
N ALA A 32 1.55 7.70 -5.05
CA ALA A 32 1.35 7.12 -6.39
C ALA A 32 2.67 6.67 -7.05
N THR A 33 3.78 7.30 -6.69
CA THR A 33 5.12 6.99 -7.18
C THR A 33 5.80 5.81 -6.49
N ALA A 34 5.22 5.29 -5.39
CA ALA A 34 5.69 4.06 -4.76
C ALA A 34 5.68 2.90 -5.77
N ARG A 35 6.55 1.91 -5.54
CA ARG A 35 6.75 0.81 -6.50
C ARG A 35 6.29 -0.52 -5.93
N VAL A 36 5.69 -1.33 -6.78
CA VAL A 36 5.29 -2.72 -6.51
C VAL A 36 5.69 -3.60 -7.69
N PHE A 37 5.93 -4.89 -7.46
CA PHE A 37 6.19 -5.84 -8.54
C PHE A 37 4.88 -6.39 -9.09
N VAL A 38 4.70 -6.32 -10.41
CA VAL A 38 3.57 -6.90 -11.14
C VAL A 38 4.07 -8.09 -11.96
N LYS A 39 3.36 -9.22 -11.88
CA LYS A 39 3.73 -10.47 -12.57
C LYS A 39 3.82 -10.26 -14.07
N GLY A 40 4.91 -10.71 -14.68
CA GLY A 40 5.15 -10.56 -16.13
C GLY A 40 5.49 -9.14 -16.60
N VAL A 41 5.39 -8.12 -15.74
CA VAL A 41 5.70 -6.71 -16.06
C VAL A 41 6.95 -6.24 -15.31
N GLY A 42 7.14 -6.66 -14.05
CA GLY A 42 8.21 -6.21 -13.17
C GLY A 42 7.78 -5.02 -12.30
N PRO A 43 8.72 -4.17 -11.85
CA PRO A 43 8.40 -3.03 -10.99
C PRO A 43 7.53 -1.98 -11.70
N ALA A 44 6.36 -1.69 -11.17
CA ALA A 44 5.42 -0.67 -11.63
C ALA A 44 5.11 0.35 -10.53
N GLN A 45 4.63 1.53 -10.90
CA GLN A 45 4.17 2.52 -9.91
C GLN A 45 2.79 2.13 -9.39
N VAL A 46 2.53 2.36 -8.10
CA VAL A 46 1.24 2.09 -7.46
C VAL A 46 0.12 2.87 -8.15
N GLY A 47 0.38 4.10 -8.61
CA GLY A 47 -0.59 4.94 -9.30
C GLY A 47 -1.04 4.43 -10.67
N ASP A 48 -0.28 3.51 -11.28
CA ASP A 48 -0.50 2.96 -12.61
C ASP A 48 -1.20 1.59 -12.59
N LEU A 49 -1.44 1.02 -11.41
CA LEU A 49 -2.08 -0.30 -11.26
C LEU A 49 -3.49 -0.31 -11.84
N LYS A 50 -3.83 -1.42 -12.48
CA LYS A 50 -5.14 -1.70 -13.07
C LYS A 50 -5.78 -2.90 -12.41
N ALA A 51 -7.11 -2.89 -12.33
CA ALA A 51 -7.84 -4.04 -11.82
C ALA A 51 -7.49 -5.29 -12.62
N GLY A 52 -7.10 -6.35 -11.92
CA GLY A 52 -6.62 -7.61 -12.51
C GLY A 52 -5.11 -7.75 -12.63
N ASP A 53 -4.32 -6.69 -12.42
CA ASP A 53 -2.85 -6.82 -12.34
C ASP A 53 -2.48 -7.76 -11.18
N GLU A 54 -1.67 -8.78 -11.45
CA GLU A 54 -1.18 -9.70 -10.42
C GLU A 54 0.02 -9.05 -9.69
N VAL A 55 -0.18 -8.54 -8.48
CA VAL A 55 0.83 -7.85 -7.67
C VAL A 55 1.50 -8.77 -6.67
N LEU A 56 2.79 -8.56 -6.41
CA LEU A 56 3.56 -9.33 -5.43
C LEU A 56 3.12 -8.99 -4.00
N CYS A 57 2.78 -10.01 -3.23
CA CYS A 57 2.29 -9.93 -1.86
C CYS A 57 3.04 -10.94 -0.97
N GLY A 58 2.94 -10.72 0.34
CA GLY A 58 3.37 -11.68 1.34
C GLY A 58 2.23 -12.49 1.92
N ASP A 59 2.47 -13.77 2.16
CA ASP A 59 1.65 -14.64 3.00
C ASP A 59 2.24 -14.67 4.42
N GLU A 60 1.53 -14.10 5.39
CA GLU A 60 1.96 -14.09 6.78
C GLU A 60 1.98 -15.48 7.43
N HIS A 61 1.13 -16.41 6.98
CA HIS A 61 1.02 -17.75 7.54
C HIS A 61 2.07 -18.69 6.94
N ALA A 62 2.31 -18.58 5.64
CA ALA A 62 3.28 -19.43 4.94
C ALA A 62 4.70 -18.85 4.98
N GLY A 63 4.85 -17.55 5.22
CA GLY A 63 6.14 -16.86 5.08
C GLY A 63 6.64 -16.89 3.63
N LEU A 64 5.72 -16.87 2.66
CA LEU A 64 6.02 -16.99 1.24
C LEU A 64 5.58 -15.74 0.48
N LEU A 65 6.24 -15.48 -0.65
CA LEU A 65 5.81 -14.48 -1.60
C LEU A 65 4.86 -15.12 -2.63
N LEU A 66 3.75 -14.44 -2.91
CA LEU A 66 2.77 -14.86 -3.92
C LEU A 66 2.34 -13.67 -4.77
N PHE A 67 1.69 -13.95 -5.89
CA PHE A 67 1.00 -12.93 -6.67
C PHE A 67 -0.50 -12.97 -6.41
N SER A 68 -1.12 -11.81 -6.21
CA SER A 68 -2.54 -11.65 -5.95
C SER A 68 -3.14 -10.58 -6.88
N PRO A 69 -4.38 -10.75 -7.38
CA PRO A 69 -5.00 -9.75 -8.25
C PRO A 69 -5.28 -8.46 -7.50
N PHE A 70 -4.82 -7.34 -8.06
CA PHE A 70 -5.20 -6.00 -7.62
C PHE A 70 -6.68 -5.76 -7.97
N LEU A 71 -7.51 -5.53 -6.96
CA LEU A 71 -8.96 -5.33 -7.16
C LEU A 71 -9.31 -3.88 -7.50
N GLY A 72 -8.50 -2.93 -7.02
CA GLY A 72 -8.73 -1.49 -7.16
C GLY A 72 -8.22 -0.71 -5.96
N PHE A 73 -8.32 0.61 -6.04
CA PHE A 73 -7.91 1.52 -4.97
C PHE A 73 -9.04 1.71 -3.97
N MET A 74 -8.76 1.49 -2.68
CA MET A 74 -9.68 1.92 -1.62
C MET A 74 -9.66 3.44 -1.42
N HIS A 75 -8.50 4.07 -1.65
CA HIS A 75 -8.31 5.51 -1.61
C HIS A 75 -7.33 5.93 -2.72
N ARG A 76 -7.71 6.94 -3.51
CA ARG A 76 -6.88 7.53 -4.57
C ARG A 76 -7.35 8.97 -4.80
N GLU A 77 -6.52 9.93 -4.44
CA GLU A 77 -6.76 11.35 -4.69
C GLU A 77 -5.50 11.94 -5.34
N ALA A 78 -5.67 12.60 -6.50
CA ALA A 78 -4.55 13.04 -7.34
C ALA A 78 -4.00 14.41 -6.91
N HIS A 79 -4.77 15.19 -6.17
CA HIS A 79 -4.46 16.58 -5.83
C HIS A 79 -4.37 16.82 -4.32
N LEU A 80 -4.18 15.76 -3.53
CA LEU A 80 -3.99 15.87 -2.09
C LEU A 80 -2.50 15.92 -1.76
N ASP A 81 -2.10 16.97 -1.07
CA ASP A 81 -0.81 17.00 -0.38
C ASP A 81 -0.90 16.13 0.87
N ALA A 82 0.01 15.16 1.00
CA ALA A 82 0.05 14.23 2.13
C ALA A 82 1.46 14.17 2.73
N GLU A 83 1.53 14.06 4.05
CA GLU A 83 2.78 13.82 4.76
C GLU A 83 3.12 12.32 4.74
N TYR A 84 4.39 12.00 4.49
CA TYR A 84 4.89 10.63 4.44
C TYR A 84 6.07 10.44 5.38
N VAL A 85 6.13 9.28 6.02
CA VAL A 85 7.29 8.80 6.76
C VAL A 85 8.38 8.30 5.83
N SER A 86 9.56 8.78 6.16
CA SER A 86 10.90 8.57 5.63
C SER A 86 11.66 7.27 5.98
N LEU A 87 11.33 6.06 5.53
CA LEU A 87 12.08 4.85 5.95
C LEU A 87 13.25 4.53 5.01
N THR A 88 14.49 4.74 5.46
CA THR A 88 15.69 4.47 4.65
C THR A 88 16.31 3.12 4.99
N LEU A 89 16.60 2.32 3.96
CA LEU A 89 17.29 1.05 4.09
C LEU A 89 18.79 1.17 3.71
N PRO A 90 19.70 0.49 4.43
CA PRO A 90 21.13 0.55 4.16
C PRO A 90 21.50 -0.08 2.80
N GLY A 91 22.63 0.34 2.23
CA GLY A 91 23.27 -0.28 1.06
C GLY A 91 22.59 -0.05 -0.29
N THR A 92 21.33 0.36 -0.33
CA THR A 92 20.56 0.52 -1.58
C THR A 92 20.22 1.96 -1.93
N GLY A 93 20.41 2.90 -1.00
CA GLY A 93 19.88 4.28 -1.11
C GLY A 93 18.36 4.33 -1.29
N SER A 94 17.68 3.20 -1.15
CA SER A 94 16.25 3.06 -1.39
C SER A 94 15.50 3.46 -0.13
N GLN A 95 14.36 4.10 -0.38
CA GLN A 95 13.51 4.65 0.65
C GLN A 95 12.09 4.17 0.45
N LEU A 96 11.43 3.78 1.54
CA LEU A 96 10.00 3.54 1.58
C LEU A 96 9.31 4.79 2.12
N LEU A 97 8.53 5.43 1.26
CA LEU A 97 7.62 6.52 1.61
C LEU A 97 6.24 5.94 1.88
N VAL A 98 5.68 6.24 3.04
CA VAL A 98 4.43 5.65 3.50
C VAL A 98 3.77 6.55 4.55
N SER A 99 2.44 6.65 4.60
CA SER A 99 1.77 7.50 5.61
C SER A 99 2.02 6.97 7.03
N LYS A 100 1.91 7.84 8.04
CA LYS A 100 2.24 7.52 9.45
C LYS A 100 1.39 6.36 9.99
N GLU A 101 0.17 6.22 9.51
CA GLU A 101 -0.85 5.27 9.95
C GLU A 101 -0.75 3.92 9.23
N HIS A 102 0.03 3.83 8.15
CA HIS A 102 0.11 2.60 7.38
C HIS A 102 0.83 1.50 8.17
N LEU A 103 0.24 0.30 8.19
CA LEU A 103 0.83 -0.84 8.87
C LEU A 103 1.94 -1.45 8.03
N VAL A 104 3.12 -1.57 8.62
CA VAL A 104 4.30 -2.15 8.00
C VAL A 104 4.73 -3.37 8.81
N PHE A 105 5.03 -4.46 8.10
CA PHE A 105 5.44 -5.71 8.71
C PHE A 105 6.92 -5.69 9.06
N VAL A 106 7.21 -5.73 10.37
CA VAL A 106 8.57 -5.66 10.92
C VAL A 106 8.84 -6.76 11.93
N SER A 107 10.13 -7.02 12.15
CA SER A 107 10.61 -7.66 13.37
C SER A 107 11.40 -6.64 14.19
N ARG A 108 11.02 -6.38 15.46
CA ARG A 108 11.65 -5.37 16.34
C ARG A 108 13.12 -5.61 16.68
N SER A 109 13.63 -6.79 16.37
CA SER A 109 15.06 -7.10 16.48
C SER A 109 15.49 -8.04 15.36
N SER A 110 16.75 -7.93 14.95
CA SER A 110 17.39 -8.90 14.06
C SER A 110 17.42 -10.33 14.64
N SER A 111 17.19 -10.49 15.94
CA SER A 111 17.09 -11.78 16.63
C SER A 111 15.66 -12.25 16.89
N SER A 112 14.63 -11.41 16.70
CA SER A 112 13.24 -11.82 16.90
C SER A 112 12.70 -12.58 15.68
N ALA A 113 12.10 -13.74 15.91
CA ALA A 113 11.48 -14.56 14.87
C ALA A 113 10.06 -14.09 14.50
N GLY A 114 9.42 -13.28 15.35
CA GLY A 114 8.07 -12.78 15.12
C GLY A 114 8.04 -11.59 14.17
N VAL A 115 7.12 -11.62 13.21
CA VAL A 115 6.73 -10.48 12.39
C VAL A 115 5.45 -9.88 12.97
N GLU A 116 5.41 -8.57 13.10
CA GLU A 116 4.24 -7.83 13.56
C GLU A 116 3.93 -6.66 12.62
N ALA A 117 2.66 -6.31 12.52
CA ALA A 117 2.20 -5.14 11.79
C ALA A 117 2.24 -3.91 12.70
N VAL A 118 3.06 -2.91 12.34
CA VAL A 118 3.30 -1.71 13.16
C VAL A 118 3.02 -0.45 12.32
N PRO A 119 2.35 0.58 12.86
CA PRO A 119 2.19 1.85 12.16
C PRO A 119 3.55 2.46 11.80
N ALA A 120 3.71 2.92 10.56
CA ALA A 120 4.99 3.45 10.07
C ALA A 120 5.52 4.62 10.90
N GLY A 121 4.63 5.44 11.47
CA GLY A 121 4.97 6.55 12.35
C GLY A 121 5.65 6.12 13.66
N GLU A 122 5.48 4.86 14.09
CA GLU A 122 6.06 4.31 15.32
C GLU A 122 7.41 3.60 15.08
N LEU A 123 7.79 3.38 13.83
CA LEU A 123 9.03 2.67 13.50
C LEU A 123 10.28 3.45 13.90
N ALA A 124 11.31 2.72 14.28
CA ALA A 124 12.59 3.25 14.70
C ALA A 124 13.76 2.64 13.89
N PRO A 125 14.91 3.34 13.80
CA PRO A 125 16.13 2.73 13.32
C PRO A 125 16.45 1.43 14.09
N GLY A 126 16.82 0.38 13.37
CA GLY A 126 17.08 -0.95 13.94
C GLY A 126 15.91 -1.94 13.82
N ASP A 127 14.67 -1.47 13.71
CA ASP A 127 13.54 -2.34 13.31
C ASP A 127 13.84 -2.93 11.92
N CYS A 128 13.48 -4.19 11.69
CA CYS A 128 13.76 -4.87 10.42
C CYS A 128 12.51 -5.01 9.58
N LEU A 129 12.46 -4.34 8.42
CA LEU A 129 11.43 -4.53 7.41
C LEU A 129 11.56 -5.91 6.76
N GLN A 130 10.43 -6.56 6.49
CA GLN A 130 10.40 -7.68 5.57
C GLN A 130 10.36 -7.14 4.14
N ARG A 131 11.40 -7.43 3.35
CA ARG A 131 11.49 -7.06 1.95
C ARG A 131 11.71 -8.27 1.06
N VAL A 132 11.55 -8.07 -0.24
CA VAL A 132 11.89 -9.09 -1.24
C VAL A 132 13.40 -9.05 -1.49
N GLY A 133 14.08 -10.15 -1.21
CA GLY A 133 15.49 -10.36 -1.54
C GLY A 133 15.70 -10.64 -3.03
N VAL A 134 16.94 -10.54 -3.48
CA VAL A 134 17.32 -10.77 -4.89
C VAL A 134 16.99 -12.18 -5.38
N ASP A 135 16.95 -13.15 -4.47
CA ASP A 135 16.61 -14.56 -4.74
C ASP A 135 15.10 -14.81 -4.77
N GLY A 136 14.27 -13.76 -4.62
CA GLY A 136 12.81 -13.88 -4.64
C GLY A 136 12.23 -14.48 -3.35
N GLY A 137 12.96 -14.44 -2.24
CA GLY A 137 12.50 -14.78 -0.89
C GLY A 137 12.35 -13.55 0.00
N PHE A 138 11.83 -13.73 1.22
CA PHE A 138 11.86 -12.68 2.22
C PHE A 138 13.26 -12.46 2.78
N GLU A 139 13.64 -11.20 2.90
CA GLU A 139 14.87 -10.74 3.51
C GLU A 139 14.52 -9.70 4.57
N ARG A 140 15.16 -9.79 5.74
CA ARG A 140 15.05 -8.77 6.78
C ARG A 140 16.04 -7.64 6.50
N ALA A 141 15.53 -6.43 6.35
CA ALA A 141 16.33 -5.23 6.11
C ALA A 141 16.20 -4.27 7.30
N PRO A 142 17.28 -4.02 8.07
CA PRO A 142 17.22 -3.08 9.19
C PRO A 142 17.00 -1.66 8.67
N ILE A 143 16.11 -0.92 9.30
CA ILE A 143 15.89 0.50 9.03
C ILE A 143 17.12 1.28 9.50
N ALA A 144 17.77 1.97 8.58
CA ALA A 144 18.95 2.78 8.89
C ALA A 144 18.56 4.14 9.49
N SER A 145 17.50 4.76 8.98
CA SER A 145 16.99 6.04 9.48
C SER A 145 15.50 6.21 9.19
N VAL A 146 14.85 7.04 10.01
CA VAL A 146 13.45 7.42 9.90
C VAL A 146 13.34 8.95 9.90
N SER A 147 12.75 9.52 8.85
CA SER A 147 12.37 10.95 8.76
C SER A 147 10.85 11.08 8.88
N ARG A 148 10.33 12.14 9.52
CA ARG A 148 8.89 12.37 9.73
C ARG A 148 8.51 13.80 9.35
#